data_AF-A0A970SUN6-F1
#
_entry.id   AF-A0A970SUN6-F1
#
_cell.length_a   1.000
_cell.length_b   1.000
_cell.length_c   1.000
_cell.angle_alpha   90.00
_cell.angle_beta   90.00
_cell.angle_gamma   90.00
#
_symmetry.space_group_name_H-M   'P 1'
#
loop_
_entity.id
_entity.type
_entity.pdbx_description
1 polymer ?
#
loop_
_entity_poly.entity_id
_entity_poly.type
_entity_poly.pdbx_seq_one_letter_code
_entity_poly.pdbx_strand_id
1 'polypeptide(L)'
;MAIYGSITLANFASRALQKEAALTPKPGLVDKNNPGAHKDMDYELLVKSAKALFAGFLNLAEQAAKYTYDEARQLFVKNKSFLTLRATNIPIYPAKAFGLDPNLSLSIDYSEDNFEEELSAKDFFAMLRPIGVDAEAAMLEATQGVNTHKGAFFGLGLMISCAAALKNETSVDNICFLSAQLAQGIAEEESANLMHLNDHERLSLSEYNQQRLQRLLVFLAERGRKHDPSTISAEAMGARGLALQGYFYVRELALPFYNELLQQGSSQQEASLKTLLLLMAYLPDTNIIKRGGLAALKKLQTRAAEVLAEFSIAALEEFDEELIQQNLSPGGSADCLAFVYFLDNFCGF
;
A
#
# COMPACT_ATOMS: atom_id res chain seq x y z
N MET A 1 -13.18 17.22 21.39
CA MET A 1 -13.19 17.25 19.92
C MET A 1 -12.18 16.28 19.30
N ALA A 2 -10.96 16.09 19.86
CA ALA A 2 -9.96 15.14 19.33
C ALA A 2 -10.33 13.64 19.42
N ILE A 3 -10.93 13.19 20.53
CA ILE A 3 -11.28 11.75 20.75
C ILE A 3 -12.23 11.20 19.66
N TYR A 4 -13.17 12.00 19.19
CA TYR A 4 -14.09 11.59 18.12
C TYR A 4 -13.38 11.36 16.78
N GLY A 5 -12.27 12.06 16.53
CA GLY A 5 -11.43 11.86 15.33
C GLY A 5 -10.64 10.55 15.39
N SER A 6 -10.01 10.24 16.53
CA SER A 6 -9.20 9.03 16.70
C SER A 6 -10.03 7.74 16.62
N ILE A 7 -11.21 7.71 17.24
CA ILE A 7 -12.15 6.58 17.14
C ILE A 7 -12.63 6.39 15.70
N THR A 8 -12.86 7.48 14.97
CA THR A 8 -13.30 7.42 13.57
C THR A 8 -12.21 6.83 12.67
N LEU A 9 -10.96 7.29 12.82
CA LEU A 9 -9.79 6.74 12.12
C LEU A 9 -9.61 5.24 12.39
N ALA A 10 -9.67 4.83 13.65
CA ALA A 10 -9.54 3.43 14.04
C ALA A 10 -10.66 2.54 13.44
N ASN A 11 -11.88 3.07 13.39
CA ASN A 11 -13.01 2.39 12.75
C ASN A 11 -12.80 2.22 11.25
N PHE A 12 -12.33 3.26 10.55
CA PHE A 12 -12.05 3.15 9.10
C PHE A 12 -10.98 2.10 8.81
N ALA A 13 -9.90 2.06 9.59
CA ALA A 13 -8.84 1.08 9.39
C ALA A 13 -9.29 -0.35 9.70
N SER A 14 -9.96 -0.57 10.84
CA SER A 14 -10.48 -1.91 11.20
C SER A 14 -11.54 -2.39 10.20
N ARG A 15 -12.38 -1.48 9.68
CA ARG A 15 -13.36 -1.81 8.63
C ARG A 15 -12.71 -2.06 7.28
N ALA A 16 -11.64 -1.35 6.94
CA ALA A 16 -10.89 -1.60 5.72
C ALA A 16 -10.32 -3.02 5.70
N LEU A 17 -9.73 -3.50 6.80
CA LEU A 17 -9.29 -4.89 6.95
C LEU A 17 -10.45 -5.88 6.83
N GLN A 18 -11.58 -5.61 7.48
CA GLN A 18 -12.75 -6.50 7.39
C GLN A 18 -13.35 -6.53 5.98
N LYS A 19 -13.35 -5.40 5.26
CA LYS A 19 -13.84 -5.28 3.89
C LYS A 19 -12.93 -6.04 2.92
N GLU A 20 -11.61 -5.91 3.09
CA GLU A 20 -10.62 -6.70 2.36
C GLU A 20 -10.84 -8.19 2.60
N ALA A 21 -10.97 -8.62 3.86
CA ALA A 21 -11.18 -10.03 4.19
C ALA A 21 -12.48 -10.58 3.59
N ALA A 22 -13.51 -9.74 3.47
CA ALA A 22 -14.84 -10.11 3.01
C ALA A 22 -15.02 -10.09 1.48
N LEU A 23 -14.05 -9.56 0.72
CA LEU A 23 -14.06 -9.59 -0.74
C LEU A 23 -13.86 -11.03 -1.22
N THR A 24 -14.61 -11.42 -2.24
CA THR A 24 -14.62 -12.81 -2.76
C THR A 24 -15.05 -12.79 -4.23
N PRO A 25 -14.43 -13.61 -5.11
CA PRO A 25 -13.26 -14.45 -4.85
C PRO A 25 -11.93 -13.65 -4.81
N LYS A 26 -10.96 -14.04 -3.98
CA LYS A 26 -9.62 -13.42 -3.94
C LYS A 26 -8.51 -14.44 -4.27
N PRO A 27 -8.00 -14.45 -5.51
CA PRO A 27 -7.03 -15.45 -5.97
C PRO A 27 -5.82 -15.65 -5.04
N GLY A 28 -5.65 -16.88 -4.53
CA GLY A 28 -4.56 -17.31 -3.65
C GLY A 28 -4.59 -16.73 -2.23
N LEU A 29 -5.60 -15.91 -1.90
CA LEU A 29 -5.76 -15.22 -0.62
C LEU A 29 -6.89 -15.87 0.18
N VAL A 30 -6.87 -15.65 1.50
CA VAL A 30 -7.99 -16.04 2.36
C VAL A 30 -9.20 -15.17 2.05
N ASP A 31 -10.34 -15.79 1.78
CA ASP A 31 -11.63 -15.14 1.64
C ASP A 31 -12.77 -15.97 2.24
N LYS A 32 -14.03 -15.61 1.95
CA LYS A 32 -15.21 -16.33 2.47
C LYS A 32 -15.41 -17.72 1.88
N ASN A 33 -14.86 -17.97 0.69
CA ASN A 33 -15.03 -19.24 0.00
C ASN A 33 -13.97 -20.25 0.48
N ASN A 34 -12.72 -19.81 0.68
CA ASN A 34 -11.63 -20.72 1.03
C ASN A 34 -10.44 -19.99 1.72
N PRO A 35 -9.52 -20.72 2.40
CA PRO A 35 -8.35 -20.13 3.06
C PRO A 35 -7.21 -19.73 2.10
N GLY A 36 -7.44 -19.77 0.78
CA GLY A 36 -6.43 -19.55 -0.25
C GLY A 36 -5.26 -20.52 -0.12
N ALA A 37 -4.05 -20.02 -0.35
CA ALA A 37 -2.82 -20.79 -0.19
C ALA A 37 -2.34 -20.89 1.28
N HIS A 38 -3.23 -20.73 2.27
CA HIS A 38 -2.89 -20.84 3.68
C HIS A 38 -3.54 -22.06 4.33
N LYS A 39 -2.94 -22.53 5.42
CA LYS A 39 -3.44 -23.67 6.22
C LYS A 39 -3.67 -23.32 7.68
N ASP A 40 -3.20 -22.16 8.08
CA ASP A 40 -3.14 -21.62 9.43
C ASP A 40 -4.14 -20.49 9.66
N MET A 41 -4.80 -20.00 8.61
CA MET A 41 -5.77 -18.90 8.69
C MET A 41 -6.96 -19.10 7.75
N ASP A 42 -8.10 -18.57 8.17
CA ASP A 42 -9.36 -18.52 7.44
C ASP A 42 -10.03 -17.14 7.60
N TYR A 43 -11.18 -16.95 6.96
CA TYR A 43 -11.93 -15.69 7.00
C TYR A 43 -12.28 -15.25 8.42
N GLU A 44 -12.70 -16.19 9.28
CA GLU A 44 -13.11 -15.87 10.66
C GLU A 44 -11.92 -15.36 11.47
N LEU A 45 -10.74 -15.97 11.28
CA LEU A 45 -9.50 -15.55 11.91
C LEU A 45 -9.05 -14.16 11.44
N LEU A 46 -9.19 -13.85 10.14
CA LEU A 46 -8.93 -12.50 9.62
C LEU A 46 -9.88 -11.47 10.25
N VAL A 47 -11.18 -11.76 10.31
CA VAL A 47 -12.15 -10.84 10.95
C VAL A 47 -11.82 -10.64 12.44
N LYS A 48 -11.43 -11.71 13.15
CA LYS A 48 -11.02 -11.64 14.56
C LYS A 48 -9.77 -10.77 14.74
N SER A 49 -8.77 -10.96 13.88
CA SER A 49 -7.56 -10.15 13.85
C SER A 49 -7.86 -8.67 13.62
N ALA A 50 -8.67 -8.34 12.61
CA ALA A 50 -9.04 -6.96 12.27
C ALA A 50 -9.75 -6.23 13.43
N LYS A 51 -10.55 -6.96 14.23
CA LYS A 51 -11.19 -6.43 15.44
C LYS A 51 -10.19 -6.25 16.58
N ALA A 52 -9.28 -7.19 16.80
CA ALA A 52 -8.26 -7.11 17.84
C ALA A 52 -7.32 -5.89 17.63
N LEU A 53 -7.03 -5.55 16.37
CA LEU A 53 -6.20 -4.40 16.01
C LEU A 53 -6.86 -3.04 16.25
N PHE A 54 -8.19 -2.97 16.49
CA PHE A 54 -8.90 -1.70 16.69
C PHE A 54 -8.30 -0.86 17.82
N ALA A 55 -7.99 -1.47 18.97
CA ALA A 55 -7.39 -0.77 20.10
C ALA A 55 -6.01 -0.21 19.76
N GLY A 56 -5.21 -0.96 19.01
CA GLY A 56 -3.91 -0.51 18.49
C GLY A 56 -4.05 0.72 17.59
N PHE A 57 -4.98 0.68 16.63
CA PHE A 57 -5.26 1.83 15.77
C PHE A 57 -5.74 3.06 16.54
N LEU A 58 -6.60 2.88 17.54
CA LEU A 58 -7.07 3.96 18.39
C LEU A 58 -5.91 4.60 19.16
N ASN A 59 -5.08 3.79 19.81
CA ASN A 59 -3.96 4.28 20.61
C ASN A 59 -2.93 5.02 19.73
N LEU A 60 -2.66 4.52 18.51
CA LEU A 60 -1.81 5.20 17.54
C LEU A 60 -2.38 6.57 17.16
N ALA A 61 -3.69 6.62 16.83
CA ALA A 61 -4.36 7.86 16.49
C ALA A 61 -4.37 8.87 17.65
N GLU A 62 -4.64 8.42 18.88
CA GLU A 62 -4.65 9.28 20.07
C GLU A 62 -3.25 9.82 20.40
N GLN A 63 -2.22 8.98 20.28
CA GLN A 63 -0.85 9.41 20.50
C GLN A 63 -0.40 10.43 19.45
N ALA A 64 -0.71 10.18 18.17
CA ALA A 64 -0.37 11.09 17.08
C ALA A 64 -1.18 12.40 17.10
N ALA A 65 -2.42 12.38 17.60
CA ALA A 65 -3.26 13.59 17.68
C ALA A 65 -2.77 14.63 18.71
N LYS A 66 -1.83 14.25 19.59
CA LYS A 66 -1.22 15.16 20.58
C LYS A 66 -0.36 16.25 19.93
N TYR A 67 0.08 16.04 18.71
CA TYR A 67 0.90 16.99 17.95
C TYR A 67 0.01 17.98 17.19
N THR A 68 0.41 19.23 17.13
CA THR A 68 -0.18 20.25 16.27
C THR A 68 0.19 20.01 14.81
N TYR A 69 -0.57 20.60 13.88
CA TYR A 69 -0.23 20.52 12.47
C TYR A 69 1.14 21.13 12.20
N ASP A 70 1.52 22.22 12.86
CA ASP A 70 2.82 22.85 12.67
C ASP A 70 3.96 21.98 13.23
N GLU A 71 3.78 21.36 14.40
CA GLU A 71 4.75 20.38 14.93
C GLU A 71 4.86 19.15 14.02
N ALA A 72 3.74 18.61 13.53
CA ALA A 72 3.73 17.56 12.52
C ALA A 72 4.44 18.04 11.26
N ARG A 73 4.08 19.19 10.71
CA ARG A 73 4.71 19.71 9.50
C ARG A 73 6.21 19.92 9.69
N GLN A 74 6.65 20.48 10.81
CA GLN A 74 8.07 20.68 11.16
C GLN A 74 8.81 19.35 11.31
N LEU A 75 8.17 18.32 11.88
CA LEU A 75 8.69 16.93 11.93
C LEU A 75 9.08 16.38 10.55
N PHE A 76 8.43 16.88 9.47
CA PHE A 76 8.45 16.26 8.14
C PHE A 76 8.88 17.19 6.99
N VAL A 77 9.27 18.44 7.27
CA VAL A 77 9.60 19.46 6.23
C VAL A 77 11.03 19.35 5.65
N LYS A 78 11.90 18.42 6.11
CA LYS A 78 13.27 18.33 5.58
C LYS A 78 13.45 17.70 4.20
N ASN A 79 12.40 17.20 3.54
CA ASN A 79 12.48 16.67 2.17
C ASN A 79 11.34 17.17 1.28
N LYS A 80 11.41 18.44 0.84
CA LYS A 80 10.51 19.02 -0.17
C LYS A 80 10.78 18.53 -1.61
N SER A 81 11.66 17.55 -1.80
CA SER A 81 11.98 16.97 -3.12
C SER A 81 10.85 16.14 -3.75
N PHE A 82 9.63 16.14 -3.19
CA PHE A 82 8.48 15.40 -3.72
C PHE A 82 7.17 16.18 -3.63
N LEU A 83 7.00 17.24 -4.41
CA LEU A 83 5.69 17.75 -4.80
C LEU A 83 5.87 18.36 -6.19
N THR A 84 5.10 18.00 -7.21
CA THR A 84 3.68 18.32 -7.32
C THR A 84 3.14 17.56 -8.55
N LEU A 85 1.88 17.08 -8.53
CA LEU A 85 0.95 17.22 -9.67
C LEU A 85 -0.45 16.69 -9.31
N ARG A 86 -1.40 17.62 -9.17
CA ARG A 86 -2.83 17.32 -9.29
C ARG A 86 -3.18 17.15 -10.76
N ALA A 87 -4.01 16.15 -11.10
CA ALA A 87 -4.78 16.17 -12.34
C ALA A 87 -6.15 15.48 -12.14
N THR A 88 -7.20 16.24 -12.49
CA THR A 88 -8.62 15.90 -12.50
C THR A 88 -9.02 15.06 -13.72
N ASN A 89 -9.98 14.14 -13.52
CA ASN A 89 -10.87 13.43 -14.46
C ASN A 89 -10.34 13.06 -15.85
N ILE A 90 -10.24 11.75 -16.16
CA ILE A 90 -10.38 11.14 -17.51
C ILE A 90 -10.59 9.60 -17.36
N PRO A 91 -11.45 8.96 -18.18
CA PRO A 91 -11.79 7.54 -18.10
C PRO A 91 -10.84 6.60 -18.89
N ILE A 92 -10.87 5.30 -18.59
CA ILE A 92 -10.01 4.22 -19.11
C ILE A 92 -10.83 2.98 -19.48
N TYR A 93 -10.58 2.47 -20.69
CA TYR A 93 -10.26 1.06 -21.01
C TYR A 93 -9.71 0.98 -22.46
N PRO A 94 -9.00 -0.10 -22.87
CA PRO A 94 -7.68 0.05 -23.49
C PRO A 94 -7.64 -0.45 -24.95
N ALA A 95 -6.72 0.06 -25.77
CA ALA A 95 -6.27 -0.68 -26.95
C ALA A 95 -4.92 -0.18 -27.49
N LYS A 96 -3.97 -1.13 -27.58
CA LYS A 96 -2.81 -1.16 -28.48
C LYS A 96 -1.76 -0.05 -28.32
N ALA A 97 -0.59 -0.45 -27.84
CA ALA A 97 0.69 -0.38 -28.57
C ALA A 97 1.86 -0.30 -27.58
N PHE A 98 2.57 -1.42 -27.45
CA PHE A 98 3.97 -1.38 -27.05
C PHE A 98 4.76 -0.71 -28.18
N GLY A 99 5.29 0.49 -27.96
CA GLY A 99 6.25 1.10 -28.89
C GLY A 99 6.61 2.56 -28.62
N LEU A 100 7.93 2.80 -28.46
CA LEU A 100 8.69 4.07 -28.62
C LEU A 100 8.66 5.05 -27.41
N ASP A 101 9.61 5.95 -27.13
CA ASP A 101 10.86 6.50 -27.74
C ASP A 101 11.79 6.98 -26.58
N PRO A 102 13.12 6.71 -26.56
CA PRO A 102 14.01 7.00 -25.43
C PRO A 102 14.47 8.46 -25.18
N ASN A 103 14.12 9.46 -25.98
CA ASN A 103 14.79 10.79 -25.90
C ASN A 103 13.90 11.97 -25.50
N LEU A 104 13.33 11.96 -24.29
CA LEU A 104 12.68 13.14 -23.70
C LEU A 104 13.41 13.63 -22.44
N SER A 105 14.03 14.82 -22.51
CA SER A 105 14.68 15.50 -21.37
C SER A 105 13.93 16.77 -20.96
N LEU A 106 13.74 16.99 -19.66
CA LEU A 106 13.11 18.18 -19.07
C LEU A 106 13.91 18.63 -17.83
N SER A 107 14.18 19.94 -17.71
CA SER A 107 14.91 20.57 -16.60
C SER A 107 14.00 21.45 -15.74
N ILE A 108 14.21 21.48 -14.42
CA ILE A 108 13.46 22.32 -13.45
C ILE A 108 14.42 22.82 -12.34
N ASP A 109 14.25 24.09 -11.92
CA ASP A 109 15.03 24.81 -10.88
C ASP A 109 14.38 24.82 -9.49
N TYR A 110 15.19 24.98 -8.43
CA TYR A 110 14.80 24.96 -7.00
C TYR A 110 15.31 26.18 -6.21
N SER A 111 14.67 26.48 -5.06
CA SER A 111 15.18 27.40 -4.01
C SER A 111 14.99 26.82 -2.60
N GLU A 112 16.02 26.88 -1.77
CA GLU A 112 16.10 26.36 -0.40
C GLU A 112 15.88 27.45 0.67
N ASP A 113 15.23 27.10 1.79
CA ASP A 113 15.27 27.87 3.03
C ASP A 113 15.53 26.93 4.23
N ASN A 114 16.43 27.35 5.13
CA ASN A 114 16.88 26.59 6.30
C ASN A 114 16.16 27.05 7.59
N PHE A 115 15.75 26.09 8.43
CA PHE A 115 15.33 26.32 9.83
C PHE A 115 15.99 25.30 10.77
N GLU A 116 16.35 25.73 11.99
CA GLU A 116 17.10 24.99 13.02
C GLU A 116 16.20 24.25 14.05
N GLU A 117 16.75 23.12 14.54
CA GLU A 117 16.44 22.26 15.72
C GLU A 117 14.98 22.07 16.18
N GLU A 118 14.32 20.98 15.77
CA GLU A 118 13.04 20.51 16.34
C GLU A 118 12.78 19.01 16.04
N LEU A 119 11.91 18.38 16.84
CA LEU A 119 11.55 16.94 16.90
C LEU A 119 11.61 16.24 15.53
N SER A 120 12.22 15.05 15.44
CA SER A 120 12.46 14.35 14.17
C SER A 120 11.42 13.26 13.86
N ALA A 121 11.27 12.89 12.58
CA ALA A 121 10.48 11.72 12.17
C ALA A 121 10.85 10.43 12.94
N LYS A 122 12.13 10.30 13.31
CA LYS A 122 12.65 9.24 14.15
C LYS A 122 12.03 9.27 15.56
N ASP A 123 11.98 10.44 16.20
CA ASP A 123 11.39 10.58 17.53
C ASP A 123 9.88 10.28 17.49
N PHE A 124 9.18 10.76 16.47
CA PHE A 124 7.76 10.46 16.27
C PHE A 124 7.52 8.95 16.16
N PHE A 125 8.30 8.26 15.31
CA PHE A 125 8.19 6.81 15.19
C PHE A 125 8.53 6.09 16.50
N ALA A 126 9.58 6.51 17.21
CA ALA A 126 9.98 5.91 18.48
C ALA A 126 8.86 5.95 19.53
N MET A 127 8.01 7.00 19.50
CA MET A 127 6.85 7.11 20.40
C MET A 127 5.67 6.21 19.99
N LEU A 128 5.52 5.93 18.70
CA LEU A 128 4.46 5.04 18.19
C LEU A 128 4.83 3.55 18.27
N ARG A 129 6.14 3.24 18.23
CA ARG A 129 6.66 1.87 18.17
C ARG A 129 6.15 0.97 19.30
N PRO A 130 6.14 1.37 20.59
CA PRO A 130 5.61 0.52 21.67
C PRO A 130 4.14 0.17 21.47
N ILE A 131 3.32 1.13 21.03
CA ILE A 131 1.90 0.91 20.75
C ILE A 131 1.73 -0.11 19.62
N GLY A 132 2.56 0.00 18.57
CA GLY A 132 2.57 -0.96 17.47
C GLY A 132 2.95 -2.37 17.91
N VAL A 133 3.94 -2.50 18.79
CA VAL A 133 4.36 -3.80 19.37
C VAL A 133 3.24 -4.42 20.20
N ASP A 134 2.59 -3.64 21.06
CA ASP A 134 1.48 -4.12 21.89
C ASP A 134 0.27 -4.54 21.04
N ALA A 135 -0.03 -3.79 19.99
CA ALA A 135 -1.09 -4.12 19.04
C ALA A 135 -0.80 -5.40 18.25
N GLU A 136 0.45 -5.60 17.81
CA GLU A 136 0.87 -6.85 17.17
C GLU A 136 0.76 -8.03 18.14
N ALA A 137 1.17 -7.86 19.40
CA ALA A 137 1.02 -8.90 20.42
C ALA A 137 -0.45 -9.25 20.68
N ALA A 138 -1.33 -8.25 20.80
CA ALA A 138 -2.77 -8.46 20.97
C ALA A 138 -3.42 -9.15 19.76
N MET A 139 -2.97 -8.81 18.54
CA MET A 139 -3.39 -9.50 17.33
C MET A 139 -2.98 -10.98 17.38
N LEU A 140 -1.72 -11.26 17.67
CA LEU A 140 -1.19 -12.63 17.76
C LEU A 140 -1.89 -13.44 18.86
N GLU A 141 -2.16 -12.85 20.02
CA GLU A 141 -2.93 -13.50 21.08
C GLU A 141 -4.35 -13.86 20.58
N ALA A 142 -5.02 -12.90 19.95
CA ALA A 142 -6.36 -13.12 19.38
C ALA A 142 -6.35 -14.20 18.29
N THR A 143 -5.27 -14.36 17.54
CA THR A 143 -5.15 -15.33 16.44
C THR A 143 -4.38 -16.59 16.80
N GLN A 144 -4.16 -16.87 18.09
CA GLN A 144 -3.43 -18.06 18.56
C GLN A 144 -2.01 -18.18 17.96
N GLY A 145 -1.35 -17.04 17.74
CA GLY A 145 0.01 -16.93 17.22
C GLY A 145 0.10 -16.83 15.69
N VAL A 146 -1.03 -16.82 14.98
CA VAL A 146 -1.04 -16.74 13.51
C VAL A 146 -0.86 -15.29 13.05
N ASN A 147 0.11 -15.06 12.17
CA ASN A 147 0.37 -13.74 11.61
C ASN A 147 -0.55 -13.44 10.42
N THR A 148 -1.68 -12.79 10.68
CA THR A 148 -2.73 -12.51 9.70
C THR A 148 -2.59 -11.15 8.99
N HIS A 149 -2.29 -10.07 9.73
CA HIS A 149 -2.36 -8.69 9.22
C HIS A 149 -1.16 -7.82 9.57
N LYS A 150 0.03 -8.39 9.85
CA LYS A 150 1.19 -7.58 10.27
C LYS A 150 1.60 -6.51 9.23
N GLY A 151 1.54 -6.84 7.94
CA GLY A 151 1.83 -5.91 6.85
C GLY A 151 0.80 -4.78 6.74
N ALA A 152 -0.48 -5.14 6.67
CA ALA A 152 -1.58 -4.17 6.68
C ALA A 152 -1.60 -3.29 7.93
N PHE A 153 -1.36 -3.85 9.13
CA PHE A 153 -1.31 -3.09 10.37
C PHE A 153 -0.18 -2.06 10.36
N PHE A 154 1.01 -2.43 9.89
CA PHE A 154 2.11 -1.48 9.75
C PHE A 154 1.74 -0.29 8.85
N GLY A 155 1.20 -0.57 7.66
CA GLY A 155 0.83 0.49 6.71
C GLY A 155 -0.32 1.37 7.20
N LEU A 156 -1.42 0.76 7.66
CA LEU A 156 -2.57 1.49 8.22
C LEU A 156 -2.19 2.24 9.50
N GLY A 157 -1.32 1.68 10.34
CA GLY A 157 -0.83 2.32 11.55
C GLY A 157 -0.08 3.61 11.26
N LEU A 158 0.78 3.62 10.23
CA LEU A 158 1.41 4.85 9.74
C LEU A 158 0.38 5.82 9.19
N MET A 159 -0.51 5.38 8.28
CA MET A 159 -1.52 6.25 7.66
C MET A 159 -2.44 6.92 8.69
N ILE A 160 -2.89 6.17 9.70
CA ILE A 160 -3.72 6.68 10.80
C ILE A 160 -2.96 7.69 11.64
N SER A 161 -1.72 7.38 12.01
CA SER A 161 -0.90 8.30 12.80
C SER A 161 -0.67 9.61 12.06
N CYS A 162 -0.38 9.53 10.77
CA CYS A 162 -0.22 10.68 9.89
C CYS A 162 -1.52 11.48 9.76
N ALA A 163 -2.64 10.81 9.50
CA ALA A 163 -3.95 11.45 9.40
C ALA A 163 -4.34 12.18 10.70
N ALA A 164 -4.10 11.56 11.86
CA ALA A 164 -4.36 12.16 13.16
C ALA A 164 -3.49 13.40 13.42
N ALA A 165 -2.22 13.36 13.03
CA ALA A 165 -1.29 14.48 13.16
C ALA A 165 -1.63 15.65 12.21
N LEU A 166 -2.13 15.36 11.00
CA LEU A 166 -2.49 16.37 9.99
C LEU A 166 -3.78 17.15 10.31
N LYS A 167 -4.65 16.61 11.17
CA LYS A 167 -5.92 17.23 11.59
C LYS A 167 -6.81 17.64 10.41
N ASN A 168 -6.85 18.94 10.06
CA ASN A 168 -7.74 19.46 9.01
C ASN A 168 -7.10 19.43 7.61
N GLU A 169 -5.80 19.13 7.52
CA GLU A 169 -5.03 19.08 6.27
C GLU A 169 -4.93 17.65 5.72
N THR A 170 -5.88 16.79 6.09
CA THR A 170 -5.91 15.39 5.67
C THR A 170 -6.27 15.29 4.19
N SER A 171 -5.31 14.82 3.39
CA SER A 171 -5.50 14.39 2.02
C SER A 171 -4.71 13.10 1.80
N VAL A 172 -5.05 12.33 0.76
CA VAL A 172 -4.29 11.13 0.40
C VAL A 172 -2.81 11.47 0.23
N ASP A 173 -2.51 12.54 -0.51
CA ASP A 173 -1.13 12.96 -0.78
C ASP A 173 -0.38 13.28 0.52
N ASN A 174 -0.99 14.06 1.41
CA ASN A 174 -0.37 14.44 2.67
C ASN A 174 -0.15 13.23 3.59
N ILE A 175 -1.13 12.33 3.73
CA ILE A 175 -1.03 11.13 4.56
C ILE A 175 0.09 10.21 4.05
N CYS A 176 0.10 9.96 2.75
CA CYS A 176 1.07 9.09 2.11
C CYS A 176 2.49 9.67 2.17
N PHE A 177 2.64 10.98 1.92
CA PHE A 177 3.92 11.68 2.03
C PHE A 177 4.48 11.61 3.45
N LEU A 178 3.64 11.91 4.44
CA LEU A 178 4.06 11.87 5.85
C LEU A 178 4.51 10.48 6.28
N SER A 179 3.78 9.46 5.80
CA SER A 179 4.13 8.06 6.05
C SER A 179 5.49 7.69 5.44
N ALA A 180 5.85 8.26 4.29
CA ALA A 180 7.17 8.08 3.68
C ALA A 180 8.28 8.70 4.51
N GLN A 181 8.09 9.92 5.00
CA GLN A 181 9.07 10.58 5.88
C GLN A 181 9.27 9.80 7.19
N LEU A 182 8.19 9.28 7.77
CA LEU A 182 8.29 8.37 8.92
C LEU A 182 9.03 7.09 8.59
N ALA A 183 8.73 6.47 7.45
CA ALA A 183 9.40 5.24 7.04
C ALA A 183 10.90 5.45 6.77
N GLN A 184 11.30 6.62 6.25
CA GLN A 184 12.70 6.96 6.00
C GLN A 184 13.50 6.98 7.31
N GLY A 185 12.95 7.60 8.37
CA GLY A 185 13.57 7.58 9.70
C GLY A 185 13.73 6.19 10.32
N ILE A 186 12.96 5.19 9.86
CA ILE A 186 13.08 3.78 10.30
C ILE A 186 14.14 3.03 9.48
N ALA A 187 14.23 3.30 8.17
CA ALA A 187 15.09 2.56 7.24
C ALA A 187 16.60 2.77 7.53
N GLU A 188 16.95 3.92 8.10
CA GLU A 188 18.29 4.24 8.58
C GLU A 188 18.72 3.36 9.77
N GLU A 189 17.78 2.70 10.47
CA GLU A 189 18.02 1.92 11.69
C GLU A 189 17.98 0.39 11.46
N GLU A 190 17.33 -0.10 10.38
CA GLU A 190 17.03 -1.55 10.20
C GLU A 190 17.40 -2.14 8.80
N SER A 191 18.36 -1.56 8.07
CA SER A 191 18.82 -2.05 6.73
C SER A 191 19.46 -3.46 6.69
N ALA A 192 19.27 -4.30 7.71
CA ALA A 192 19.91 -5.63 7.81
C ALA A 192 19.05 -6.82 7.34
N ASN A 193 17.75 -6.65 7.07
CA ASN A 193 16.84 -7.80 6.89
C ASN A 193 16.38 -8.09 5.44
N LEU A 194 17.24 -7.81 4.46
CA LEU A 194 17.23 -8.53 3.19
C LEU A 194 18.19 -9.72 3.34
N MET A 195 17.76 -10.77 4.03
CA MET A 195 18.43 -12.07 4.01
C MET A 195 17.55 -13.03 3.20
N HIS A 196 18.16 -13.88 2.37
CA HIS A 196 17.60 -14.99 1.57
C HIS A 196 17.69 -14.88 0.03
N LEU A 197 17.88 -13.70 -0.58
CA LEU A 197 18.21 -13.62 -2.02
C LEU A 197 19.73 -13.50 -2.21
N ASN A 198 20.29 -14.26 -3.15
CA ASN A 198 21.67 -14.07 -3.57
C ASN A 198 21.83 -12.79 -4.41
N ASP A 199 23.06 -12.30 -4.57
CA ASP A 199 23.32 -11.01 -5.23
C ASP A 199 22.79 -10.97 -6.68
N HIS A 200 22.86 -12.09 -7.40
CA HIS A 200 22.35 -12.18 -8.78
C HIS A 200 20.83 -12.07 -8.83
N GLU A 201 20.11 -12.70 -7.90
CA GLU A 201 18.66 -12.62 -7.80
C GLU A 201 18.20 -11.22 -7.39
N ARG A 202 18.93 -10.55 -6.49
CA ARG A 202 18.65 -9.16 -6.12
C ARG A 202 18.82 -8.21 -7.30
N LEU A 203 19.91 -8.33 -8.04
CA LEU A 203 20.15 -7.53 -9.25
C LEU A 203 19.06 -7.78 -10.29
N SER A 204 18.74 -9.05 -10.56
CA SER A 204 17.67 -9.42 -11.50
C SER A 204 16.30 -8.88 -11.09
N LEU A 205 16.00 -8.87 -9.78
CA LEU A 205 14.76 -8.31 -9.24
C LEU A 205 14.74 -6.79 -9.35
N SER A 206 15.85 -6.11 -8.99
CA SER A 206 15.97 -4.64 -9.09
C SER A 206 15.79 -4.19 -10.54
N GLU A 207 16.50 -4.81 -11.49
CA GLU A 207 16.36 -4.54 -12.93
C GLU A 207 14.92 -4.77 -13.41
N TYR A 208 14.31 -5.88 -13.00
CA TYR A 208 12.93 -6.20 -13.35
C TYR A 208 11.94 -5.15 -12.83
N ASN A 209 12.05 -4.78 -11.56
CA ASN A 209 11.19 -3.79 -10.93
C ASN A 209 11.39 -2.42 -11.57
N GLN A 210 12.63 -2.04 -11.88
CA GLN A 210 12.95 -0.76 -12.53
C GLN A 210 12.32 -0.69 -13.92
N GLN A 211 12.40 -1.75 -14.72
CA GLN A 211 11.74 -1.79 -16.03
C GLN A 211 10.21 -1.68 -15.91
N ARG A 212 9.60 -2.35 -14.93
CA ARG A 212 8.15 -2.25 -14.71
C ARG A 212 7.73 -0.87 -14.22
N LEU A 213 8.48 -0.28 -13.28
CA LEU A 213 8.24 1.06 -12.77
C LEU A 213 8.34 2.08 -13.91
N GLN A 214 9.35 1.98 -14.78
CA GLN A 214 9.48 2.86 -15.93
C GLN A 214 8.24 2.80 -16.85
N ARG A 215 7.72 1.59 -17.13
CA ARG A 215 6.50 1.43 -17.93
C ARG A 215 5.28 2.04 -17.25
N LEU A 216 5.15 1.86 -15.94
CA LEU A 216 4.07 2.47 -15.16
C LEU A 216 4.17 4.00 -15.18
N LEU A 217 5.38 4.56 -15.06
CA LEU A 217 5.60 6.01 -15.13
C LEU A 217 5.24 6.59 -16.49
N VAL A 218 5.55 5.89 -17.58
CA VAL A 218 5.11 6.27 -18.94
C VAL A 218 3.58 6.26 -19.02
N PHE A 219 2.94 5.17 -18.57
CA PHE A 219 1.48 5.04 -18.55
C PHE A 219 0.79 6.13 -17.73
N LEU A 220 1.39 6.57 -16.62
CA LEU A 220 0.89 7.66 -15.80
C LEU A 220 1.12 9.02 -16.47
N ALA A 221 2.28 9.23 -17.10
CA ALA A 221 2.61 10.47 -17.80
C ALA A 221 1.67 10.73 -18.99
N GLU A 222 1.30 9.69 -19.74
CA GLU A 222 0.28 9.75 -20.80
C GLU A 222 -1.10 10.21 -20.28
N ARG A 223 -1.35 10.03 -18.97
CA ARG A 223 -2.56 10.49 -18.26
C ARG A 223 -2.35 11.82 -17.51
N GLY A 224 -1.29 12.54 -17.81
CA GLY A 224 -0.99 13.84 -17.20
C GLY A 224 -0.41 13.75 -15.78
N ARG A 225 -0.06 12.55 -15.28
CA ARG A 225 0.60 12.35 -13.98
C ARG A 225 2.10 12.13 -14.19
N LYS A 226 2.90 13.18 -14.04
CA LYS A 226 4.36 13.09 -14.17
C LYS A 226 5.01 12.99 -12.80
N HIS A 227 5.99 12.09 -12.67
CA HIS A 227 6.77 11.87 -11.46
C HIS A 227 8.25 11.79 -11.81
N ASP A 228 9.13 12.22 -10.90
CA ASP A 228 10.58 12.05 -11.06
C ASP A 228 10.97 10.60 -10.71
N PRO A 229 11.47 9.80 -11.67
CA PRO A 229 11.82 8.40 -11.41
C PRO A 229 12.89 8.21 -10.32
N SER A 230 13.79 9.19 -10.13
CA SER A 230 14.88 9.10 -9.14
C SER A 230 14.37 9.09 -7.69
N THR A 231 13.14 9.52 -7.51
CA THR A 231 12.49 9.69 -6.22
C THR A 231 11.73 8.40 -5.82
N ILE A 232 11.50 7.47 -6.75
CA ILE A 232 10.76 6.22 -6.47
C ILE A 232 11.72 5.04 -6.56
N SER A 233 12.08 4.48 -5.41
CA SER A 233 13.00 3.33 -5.37
C SER A 233 12.31 2.05 -5.84
N ALA A 234 12.72 1.50 -6.99
CA ALA A 234 12.26 0.19 -7.49
C ALA A 234 12.66 -1.01 -6.60
N GLU A 235 13.55 -0.77 -5.64
CA GLU A 235 14.09 -1.76 -4.70
C GLU A 235 13.31 -1.81 -3.38
N ALA A 236 12.36 -0.88 -3.19
CA ALA A 236 11.56 -0.81 -1.99
C ALA A 236 10.60 -2.01 -1.92
N MET A 237 10.90 -2.95 -1.02
CA MET A 237 10.19 -4.23 -0.89
C MET A 237 9.31 -4.29 0.37
N GLY A 238 8.11 -4.87 0.23
CA GLY A 238 7.19 -5.17 1.32
C GLY A 238 6.55 -3.92 1.93
N ALA A 239 5.90 -4.07 3.09
CA ALA A 239 5.14 -2.98 3.72
C ALA A 239 5.98 -1.72 4.01
N ARG A 240 7.24 -1.89 4.43
CA ARG A 240 8.18 -0.76 4.64
C ARG A 240 8.57 -0.08 3.33
N GLY A 241 8.90 -0.86 2.31
CA GLY A 241 9.22 -0.31 0.99
C GLY A 241 8.06 0.48 0.39
N LEU A 242 6.84 -0.04 0.53
CA LEU A 242 5.62 0.68 0.16
C LEU A 242 5.48 2.00 0.92
N ALA A 243 5.71 2.00 2.23
CA ALA A 243 5.67 3.23 3.03
C ALA A 243 6.75 4.23 2.58
N LEU A 244 8.00 3.80 2.35
CA LEU A 244 9.10 4.65 1.85
C LEU A 244 8.78 5.32 0.51
N GLN A 245 8.03 4.64 -0.36
CA GLN A 245 7.56 5.21 -1.63
C GLN A 245 6.33 6.11 -1.49
N GLY A 246 5.85 6.37 -0.27
CA GLY A 246 4.59 7.07 -0.02
C GLY A 246 3.40 6.32 -0.64
N TYR A 247 3.44 4.98 -0.59
CA TYR A 247 2.43 4.10 -1.15
C TYR A 247 2.11 4.41 -2.62
N PHE A 248 3.14 4.66 -3.43
CA PHE A 248 3.04 5.04 -4.84
C PHE A 248 2.00 4.23 -5.63
N TYR A 249 2.04 2.90 -5.55
CA TYR A 249 1.08 2.02 -6.24
C TYR A 249 -0.37 2.18 -5.75
N VAL A 250 -0.59 2.57 -4.50
CA VAL A 250 -1.94 2.85 -3.98
C VAL A 250 -2.41 4.22 -4.46
N ARG A 251 -1.60 5.25 -4.25
CA ARG A 251 -1.94 6.66 -4.53
C ARG A 251 -2.08 6.96 -6.02
N GLU A 252 -1.17 6.44 -6.83
CA GLU A 252 -1.08 6.78 -8.25
C GLU A 252 -1.81 5.81 -9.17
N LEU A 253 -2.03 4.58 -8.72
CA LEU A 253 -2.59 3.52 -9.57
C LEU A 253 -3.91 2.97 -9.01
N ALA A 254 -3.88 2.33 -7.83
CA ALA A 254 -5.03 1.55 -7.36
C ALA A 254 -6.23 2.39 -6.92
N LEU A 255 -6.03 3.43 -6.10
CA LEU A 255 -7.12 4.28 -5.61
C LEU A 255 -7.80 5.07 -6.75
N PRO A 256 -7.07 5.72 -7.68
CA PRO A 256 -7.69 6.35 -8.84
C PRO A 256 -8.51 5.38 -9.68
N PHE A 257 -7.95 4.19 -9.96
CA PHE A 257 -8.64 3.17 -10.74
C PHE A 257 -9.90 2.64 -10.06
N TYR A 258 -9.85 2.38 -8.75
CA TYR A 258 -11.01 1.99 -7.96
C TYR A 258 -12.13 3.04 -8.04
N ASN A 259 -11.80 4.31 -7.81
CA ASN A 259 -12.77 5.42 -7.84
C ASN A 259 -13.37 5.61 -9.23
N GLU A 260 -12.56 5.48 -10.27
CA GLU A 260 -13.01 5.59 -11.66
C GLU A 260 -14.02 4.50 -12.02
N LEU A 261 -13.76 3.25 -11.63
CA LEU A 261 -14.71 2.14 -11.83
C LEU A 261 -16.05 2.42 -11.16
N LEU A 262 -16.03 2.95 -9.94
CA LEU A 262 -17.25 3.36 -9.24
C LEU A 262 -17.99 4.48 -9.97
N GLN A 263 -17.27 5.50 -10.45
CA GLN A 263 -17.85 6.61 -11.23
C GLN A 263 -18.45 6.13 -12.56
N GLN A 264 -17.88 5.08 -13.15
CA GLN A 264 -18.43 4.42 -14.35
C GLN A 264 -19.62 3.48 -14.04
N GLY A 265 -20.04 3.38 -12.78
CA GLY A 265 -21.21 2.59 -12.36
C GLY A 265 -20.90 1.14 -12.00
N SER A 266 -19.63 0.75 -11.89
CA SER A 266 -19.26 -0.57 -11.39
C SER A 266 -19.73 -0.73 -9.94
N SER A 267 -20.16 -1.94 -9.56
CA SER A 267 -20.42 -2.25 -8.16
C SER A 267 -19.12 -2.13 -7.34
N GLN A 268 -19.24 -1.85 -6.03
CA GLN A 268 -18.05 -1.84 -5.15
C GLN A 268 -17.29 -3.16 -5.17
N GLN A 269 -17.99 -4.29 -5.28
CA GLN A 269 -17.37 -5.60 -5.36
C GLN A 269 -16.54 -5.75 -6.64
N GLU A 270 -17.12 -5.41 -7.79
CA GLU A 270 -16.40 -5.47 -9.07
C GLU A 270 -15.21 -4.52 -9.11
N ALA A 271 -15.39 -3.27 -8.67
CA ALA A 271 -14.31 -2.29 -8.58
C ALA A 271 -13.16 -2.81 -7.70
N SER A 272 -13.49 -3.46 -6.58
CA SER A 272 -12.51 -4.05 -5.67
C SER A 272 -11.77 -5.23 -6.28
N LEU A 273 -12.47 -6.15 -6.93
CA LEU A 273 -11.87 -7.32 -7.58
C LEU A 273 -10.90 -6.89 -8.70
N LYS A 274 -11.33 -5.95 -9.55
CA LYS A 274 -10.48 -5.38 -10.60
C LYS A 274 -9.29 -4.63 -10.02
N THR A 275 -9.47 -3.88 -8.94
CA THR A 275 -8.38 -3.17 -8.27
C THR A 275 -7.36 -4.12 -7.65
N LEU A 276 -7.82 -5.24 -7.08
CA LEU A 276 -6.95 -6.30 -6.58
C LEU A 276 -6.11 -6.92 -7.71
N LEU A 277 -6.73 -7.25 -8.84
CA LEU A 277 -6.02 -7.74 -10.02
C LEU A 277 -5.00 -6.72 -10.55
N LEU A 278 -5.35 -5.43 -10.58
CA LEU A 278 -4.43 -4.36 -10.97
C LEU A 278 -3.22 -4.28 -10.04
N LEU A 279 -3.44 -4.39 -8.72
CA LEU A 279 -2.37 -4.46 -7.73
C LEU A 279 -1.51 -5.70 -7.94
N MET A 280 -2.10 -6.88 -8.12
CA MET A 280 -1.37 -8.11 -8.43
C MET A 280 -0.55 -8.00 -9.72
N ALA A 281 -1.05 -7.26 -10.72
CA ALA A 281 -0.37 -7.08 -12.00
C ALA A 281 0.86 -6.17 -11.90
N TYR A 282 0.91 -5.18 -11.00
CA TYR A 282 1.99 -4.18 -10.96
C TYR A 282 2.86 -4.20 -9.71
N LEU A 283 2.32 -4.65 -8.57
CA LEU A 283 3.04 -4.63 -7.30
C LEU A 283 4.14 -5.69 -7.28
N PRO A 284 5.38 -5.38 -6.88
CA PRO A 284 6.41 -6.37 -6.61
C PRO A 284 6.14 -7.07 -5.27
N ASP A 285 5.11 -7.91 -5.22
CA ASP A 285 4.64 -8.54 -3.98
C ASP A 285 5.67 -9.50 -3.39
N THR A 286 6.22 -9.12 -2.23
CA THR A 286 7.24 -9.90 -1.54
C THR A 286 6.76 -11.24 -0.99
N ASN A 287 5.46 -11.42 -0.74
CA ASN A 287 4.92 -12.70 -0.30
C ASN A 287 5.00 -13.73 -1.45
N ILE A 288 4.77 -13.29 -2.68
CA ILE A 288 4.95 -14.13 -3.88
C ILE A 288 6.43 -14.45 -4.10
N ILE A 289 7.32 -13.46 -3.99
CA ILE A 289 8.77 -13.67 -4.14
C ILE A 289 9.28 -14.66 -3.08
N LYS A 290 8.84 -14.55 -1.82
CA LYS A 290 9.25 -15.48 -0.75
C LYS A 290 8.79 -16.91 -0.99
N ARG A 291 7.63 -17.13 -1.60
CA ARG A 291 7.05 -18.46 -1.80
C ARG A 291 7.49 -19.13 -3.11
N GLY A 292 7.65 -18.37 -4.19
CA GLY A 292 7.93 -18.90 -5.53
C GLY A 292 8.99 -18.15 -6.34
N GLY A 293 9.67 -17.17 -5.74
CA GLY A 293 10.73 -16.41 -6.38
C GLY A 293 10.26 -15.45 -7.48
N LEU A 294 11.22 -14.87 -8.20
CA LEU A 294 10.97 -13.90 -9.28
C LEU A 294 10.16 -14.50 -10.44
N ALA A 295 10.33 -15.80 -10.71
CA ALA A 295 9.58 -16.48 -11.76
C ALA A 295 8.08 -16.55 -11.44
N ALA A 296 7.71 -16.84 -10.18
CA ALA A 296 6.31 -16.83 -9.75
C ALA A 296 5.72 -15.42 -9.80
N LEU A 297 6.46 -14.39 -9.37
CA LEU A 297 6.01 -12.99 -9.46
C LEU A 297 5.69 -12.60 -10.91
N LYS A 298 6.60 -12.90 -11.85
CA LYS A 298 6.40 -12.62 -13.29
C LYS A 298 5.14 -13.30 -13.82
N LYS A 299 4.93 -14.58 -13.50
CA LYS A 299 3.74 -15.34 -13.92
C LYS A 299 2.45 -14.75 -13.34
N LEU A 300 2.43 -14.49 -12.03
CA LEU A 300 1.29 -13.88 -11.35
C LEU A 300 0.94 -12.53 -11.97
N GLN A 301 1.93 -11.67 -12.23
CA GLN A 301 1.70 -10.35 -12.80
C GLN A 301 1.15 -10.41 -14.24
N THR A 302 1.61 -11.36 -15.05
CA THR A 302 1.06 -11.59 -16.39
C THR A 302 -0.38 -12.11 -16.31
N ARG A 303 -0.62 -13.16 -15.50
CA ARG A 303 -1.94 -13.78 -15.37
C ARG A 303 -2.98 -12.80 -14.80
N ALA A 304 -2.62 -12.01 -13.79
CA ALA A 304 -3.50 -10.99 -13.24
C ALA A 304 -3.89 -9.93 -14.28
N ALA A 305 -2.97 -9.55 -15.17
CA ALA A 305 -3.26 -8.60 -16.26
C ALA A 305 -4.19 -9.21 -17.32
N GLU A 306 -4.04 -10.50 -17.63
CA GLU A 306 -4.94 -11.24 -18.55
C GLU A 306 -6.35 -11.33 -17.98
N VAL A 307 -6.48 -11.74 -16.71
CA VAL A 307 -7.78 -11.84 -16.02
C VAL A 307 -8.42 -10.45 -15.86
N LEU A 308 -7.63 -9.39 -15.66
CA LEU A 308 -8.17 -8.03 -15.62
C LEU A 308 -8.71 -7.57 -16.98
N ALA A 309 -8.03 -7.91 -18.08
CA ALA A 309 -8.44 -7.53 -19.43
C ALA A 309 -9.73 -8.22 -19.86
N GLU A 310 -9.87 -9.51 -19.56
CA GLU A 310 -11.04 -10.34 -19.87
C GLU A 310 -11.78 -10.75 -18.58
N PHE A 311 -12.17 -9.74 -17.80
CA PHE A 311 -12.70 -9.92 -16.45
C PHE A 311 -13.97 -10.80 -16.42
N SER A 312 -13.92 -11.87 -15.63
CA SER A 312 -15.09 -12.64 -15.22
C SER A 312 -14.84 -13.32 -13.88
N ILE A 313 -15.93 -13.65 -13.16
CA ILE A 313 -15.83 -14.41 -11.91
C ILE A 313 -15.23 -15.80 -12.15
N ALA A 314 -15.58 -16.46 -13.25
CA ALA A 314 -15.02 -17.77 -13.59
C ALA A 314 -13.49 -17.71 -13.81
N ALA A 315 -12.98 -16.66 -14.47
CA ALA A 315 -11.55 -16.47 -14.65
C ALA A 315 -10.83 -16.16 -13.32
N LEU A 316 -11.50 -15.48 -12.38
CA LEU A 316 -10.97 -15.28 -11.03
C LEU A 316 -10.91 -16.59 -10.23
N GLU A 317 -11.94 -17.43 -10.31
CA GLU A 317 -11.97 -18.74 -9.64
C GLU A 317 -10.91 -19.69 -10.21
N GLU A 318 -10.73 -19.72 -11.54
CA GLU A 318 -9.63 -20.46 -12.17
C GLU A 318 -8.26 -19.96 -11.68
N PHE A 319 -8.07 -18.63 -11.65
CA PHE A 319 -6.83 -18.04 -11.17
C PHE A 319 -6.59 -18.30 -9.67
N ASP A 320 -7.66 -18.37 -8.87
CA ASP A 320 -7.59 -18.76 -7.46
C ASP A 320 -7.05 -20.19 -7.31
N GLU A 321 -7.64 -21.15 -8.03
CA GLU A 321 -7.18 -22.53 -8.03
C GLU A 321 -5.71 -22.67 -8.46
N GLU A 322 -5.30 -21.95 -9.52
CA GLU A 322 -3.91 -21.92 -9.99
C GLU A 322 -2.93 -21.47 -8.89
N LEU A 323 -3.27 -20.43 -8.13
CA LEU A 323 -2.43 -19.90 -7.07
C LEU A 323 -2.42 -20.80 -5.84
N ILE A 324 -3.57 -21.38 -5.47
CA ILE A 324 -3.68 -22.33 -4.36
C ILE A 324 -2.82 -23.58 -4.64
N GLN A 325 -2.91 -24.13 -5.85
CA GLN A 325 -2.11 -25.29 -6.25
C GLN A 325 -0.60 -25.02 -6.20
N GLN A 326 -0.19 -23.79 -6.51
CA GLN A 326 1.20 -23.34 -6.46
C GLN A 326 1.63 -22.85 -5.06
N ASN A 327 0.74 -22.90 -4.07
CA ASN A 327 0.96 -22.35 -2.73
C ASN A 327 1.35 -20.86 -2.73
N LEU A 328 0.82 -20.06 -3.66
CA LEU A 328 1.13 -18.64 -3.82
C LEU A 328 0.03 -17.77 -3.20
N SER A 329 0.43 -16.78 -2.40
CA SER A 329 -0.51 -15.85 -1.76
C SER A 329 -0.03 -14.39 -1.90
N PRO A 330 -0.73 -13.54 -2.69
CA PRO A 330 -0.36 -12.15 -2.92
C PRO A 330 -0.80 -11.21 -1.78
N GLY A 331 -0.29 -11.47 -0.58
CA GLY A 331 -0.68 -10.73 0.63
C GLY A 331 -0.32 -9.24 0.61
N GLY A 332 0.71 -8.82 -0.14
CA GLY A 332 1.04 -7.40 -0.26
C GLY A 332 0.02 -6.66 -1.13
N SER A 333 -0.53 -7.31 -2.15
CA SER A 333 -1.65 -6.77 -2.93
C SER A 333 -2.92 -6.65 -2.09
N ALA A 334 -3.19 -7.61 -1.20
CA ALA A 334 -4.29 -7.54 -0.23
C ALA A 334 -4.13 -6.38 0.76
N ASP A 335 -2.94 -6.21 1.36
CA ASP A 335 -2.62 -5.08 2.24
C ASP A 335 -2.89 -3.74 1.54
N CYS A 336 -2.41 -3.59 0.29
CA CYS A 336 -2.65 -2.40 -0.53
C CYS A 336 -4.13 -2.14 -0.81
N LEU A 337 -4.94 -3.19 -1.00
CA LEU A 337 -6.39 -3.02 -1.18
C LEU A 337 -7.06 -2.52 0.11
N ALA A 338 -6.62 -2.98 1.29
CA ALA A 338 -7.07 -2.40 2.55
C ALA A 338 -6.68 -0.91 2.67
N PHE A 339 -5.50 -0.51 2.17
CA PHE A 339 -5.11 0.90 2.12
C PHE A 339 -6.01 1.72 1.19
N VAL A 340 -6.38 1.18 0.03
CA VAL A 340 -7.37 1.81 -0.88
C VAL A 340 -8.69 2.06 -0.13
N TYR A 341 -9.23 1.04 0.55
CA TYR A 341 -10.47 1.20 1.31
C TYR A 341 -10.37 2.22 2.44
N PHE A 342 -9.25 2.26 3.16
CA PHE A 342 -9.06 3.24 4.21
C PHE A 342 -9.04 4.66 3.63
N LEU A 343 -8.24 4.90 2.60
CA LEU A 343 -8.07 6.23 1.99
C LEU A 343 -9.36 6.71 1.30
N ASP A 344 -10.05 5.84 0.57
CA ASP A 344 -11.34 6.12 -0.06
C ASP A 344 -12.38 6.59 0.97
N ASN A 345 -12.60 5.79 2.02
CA ASN A 345 -13.63 6.08 3.00
C ASN A 345 -13.27 7.25 3.95
N PHE A 346 -11.98 7.45 4.26
CA PHE A 346 -11.55 8.50 5.16
C PHE A 346 -11.39 9.85 4.46
N CYS A 347 -10.77 9.89 3.28
CA CYS A 347 -10.53 11.14 2.57
C CYS A 347 -11.74 11.59 1.73
N GLY A 348 -12.65 10.68 1.38
CA GLY A 348 -13.87 10.97 0.63
C GLY A 348 -13.59 11.50 -0.78
N PHE A 349 -13.71 10.64 -1.79
CA PHE A 349 -13.71 11.05 -3.19
C PHE A 349 -15.12 11.04 -3.79
#